data_AF-A0A922L723-F1
#
_entry.id   AF-A0A922L723-F1
#
_cell.length_a   1.000
_cell.length_b   1.000
_cell.length_c   1.000
_cell.angle_alpha   90.00
_cell.angle_beta   90.00
_cell.angle_gamma   90.00
#
_symmetry.space_group_name_H-M   'P 1'
#
loop_
_entity.id
_entity.type
_entity.pdbx_description
1 polymer ?
#
loop_
_entity_poly.entity_id
_entity_poly.type
_entity_poly.pdbx_seq_one_letter_code
_entity_poly.pdbx_strand_id
1 'polypeptide(L)' 'MQLNFQMEPEPTGARARLNNVLKVCRVVYQYGFIPYVIYLGIKKGSDPGLPEITLRSVLW' A
#
# COMPACT_ATOMS: atom_id res chain seq x y z
N MET A 1 24.13 -25.43 30.00
CA MET A 1 24.16 -24.72 28.71
C MET A 1 22.98 -23.76 28.69
N GLN A 2 23.17 -22.56 29.25
CA GLN A 2 22.18 -21.48 29.17
C GLN A 2 22.37 -20.85 27.80
N LEU A 3 21.48 -21.18 26.85
CA LEU A 3 21.35 -20.40 25.63
C LEU A 3 20.85 -19.03 26.07
N ASN A 4 21.79 -18.08 26.15
CA ASN A 4 21.51 -16.65 26.20
C ASN A 4 20.77 -16.28 24.92
N PHE A 5 19.49 -16.63 24.85
CA PHE A 5 18.52 -16.08 23.91
C PHE A 5 18.37 -14.62 24.31
N GLN A 6 19.36 -13.84 23.87
CA GLN A 6 19.37 -12.40 23.93
C GLN A 6 18.11 -11.99 23.15
N MET A 7 17.02 -11.73 23.87
CA MET A 7 15.90 -11.01 23.28
C MET A 7 16.51 -9.69 22.81
N GLU A 8 16.69 -9.53 21.51
CA GLU A 8 17.15 -8.26 20.93
C GLU A 8 16.22 -7.20 21.52
N PRO A 9 16.75 -6.13 22.17
CA PRO A 9 15.89 -5.15 22.80
C PRO A 9 14.89 -4.63 21.76
N GLU A 10 13.60 -4.56 22.14
CA GLU A 10 12.58 -3.84 21.37
C GLU A 10 13.23 -2.54 20.84
N PRO A 11 13.18 -2.27 19.53
CA PRO A 11 14.05 -1.30 18.87
C PRO A 11 13.78 0.13 19.34
N THR A 12 14.26 0.49 20.53
CA THR A 12 13.98 1.77 21.18
C THR A 12 14.69 2.89 20.42
N GLY A 13 13.92 3.91 20.02
CA GLY A 13 14.41 5.04 19.21
C GLY A 13 14.11 4.93 17.71
N ALA A 14 15.10 5.21 16.86
CA ALA A 14 14.92 5.35 15.41
C ALA A 14 14.48 4.06 14.71
N ARG A 15 14.88 2.89 15.23
CA ARG A 15 14.55 1.58 14.64
C ARG A 15 13.06 1.22 14.81
N ALA A 16 12.42 1.50 15.95
CA ALA A 16 10.96 1.32 16.11
C ALA A 16 10.16 2.23 15.17
N ARG A 17 10.62 3.48 15.00
CA ARG A 17 10.00 4.44 14.08
C ARG A 17 10.08 3.94 12.64
N LEU A 18 11.24 3.44 12.22
CA LEU A 18 11.43 2.84 10.90
C LEU A 18 10.51 1.62 10.70
N ASN A 19 10.45 0.73 11.70
CA ASN A 19 9.57 -0.44 11.65
C ASN A 19 8.09 -0.04 11.55
N ASN A 20 7.68 1.01 12.26
CA ASN A 20 6.31 1.53 12.18
C ASN A 20 6.00 2.09 10.78
N VAL A 21 6.90 2.87 10.20
CA VAL A 21 6.74 3.39 8.83
C VAL A 21 6.66 2.25 7.82
N LEU A 22 7.53 1.23 7.93
CA LEU A 22 7.50 0.06 7.05
C LEU A 22 6.17 -0.72 7.14
N LYS A 23 5.62 -0.88 8.36
CA LYS A 23 4.32 -1.50 8.57
C LYS A 23 3.20 -0.70 7.89
N VAL A 24 3.19 0.62 8.06
CA VAL A 24 2.21 1.51 7.41
C VAL A 24 2.35 1.45 5.89
N CYS A 25 3.57 1.55 5.36
CA CYS A 25 3.83 1.45 3.93
C CYS A 25 3.30 0.14 3.34
N ARG A 26 3.50 -1.00 4.02
CA ARG A 26 2.97 -2.30 3.58
C ARG A 26 1.44 -2.28 3.47
N VAL A 27 0.75 -1.74 4.47
CA VAL A 27 -0.72 -1.66 4.49
C VAL A 27 -1.23 -0.73 3.38
N VAL A 28 -0.61 0.44 3.23
CA VAL A 28 -0.97 1.41 2.19
C VAL A 28 -0.77 0.82 0.80
N TYR A 29 0.32 0.07 0.58
CA TYR A 29 0.56 -0.55 -0.72
C TYR A 29 -0.44 -1.68 -1.00
N GLN A 30 -0.72 -2.54 -0.01
CA GLN A 30 -1.65 -3.67 -0.16
C GLN A 30 -3.07 -3.20 -0.51
N TYR A 31 -3.58 -2.17 0.17
CA TYR A 31 -4.96 -1.71 -0.02
C TYR A 31 -5.09 -0.50 -0.95
N GLY A 32 -4.02 0.28 -1.16
CA GLY A 32 -4.03 1.50 -1.94
C GLY A 32 -3.60 1.32 -3.39
N PHE A 33 -2.86 0.26 -3.74
CA PHE A 33 -2.35 0.07 -5.11
C PHE A 33 -3.47 -0.08 -6.14
N ILE A 34 -4.41 -1.01 -5.92
CA ILE A 34 -5.52 -1.28 -6.85
C ILE A 34 -6.43 -0.05 -7.00
N PRO A 35 -6.92 0.61 -5.92
CA PRO A 35 -7.73 1.82 -6.04
C PRO A 35 -7.01 2.95 -6.78
N TYR A 36 -5.70 3.10 -6.56
CA TYR A 36 -4.92 4.14 -7.22
C TYR A 36 -4.79 3.90 -8.74
N VAL A 37 -4.55 2.66 -9.16
CA VAL A 37 -4.51 2.29 -10.57
C VAL A 37 -5.86 2.54 -11.26
N ILE A 38 -6.96 2.18 -10.60
CA ILE A 38 -8.32 2.44 -11.11
C ILE A 38 -8.55 3.94 -11.28
N TYR A 39 -8.19 4.74 -10.28
CA TYR A 39 -8.30 6.20 -10.34
C TYR A 39 -7.52 6.80 -11.53
N LEU A 40 -6.29 6.34 -11.75
CA LEU A 40 -5.49 6.78 -12.90
C LEU A 40 -6.11 6.35 -14.24
N GLY A 41 -6.66 5.14 -14.31
CA GLY A 41 -7.37 4.63 -15.50
C GLY A 41 -8.58 5.49 -15.86
N ILE A 42 -9.38 5.87 -14.86
CA ILE A 42 -10.53 6.76 -15.06
C ILE A 42 -10.07 8.17 -15.44
N LYS A 43 -9.07 8.72 -14.74
CA LYS A 43 -8.55 10.08 -14.98
C LYS A 43 -7.94 10.23 -16.38
N LYS A 44 -7.29 9.19 -16.91
CA LYS A 44 -6.75 9.20 -18.27
C LYS A 44 -7.86 9.23 -19.33
N GLY A 45 -9.06 8.74 -18.99
CA GLY A 45 -10.20 8.68 -19.89
C GLY A 45 -9.98 7.71 -21.06
N SER A 46 -11.03 7.49 -21.85
CA SER A 46 -10.93 6.80 -23.14
C SER A 46 -10.68 7.80 -24.27
N ASP A 47 -10.19 7.31 -25.42
CA ASP A 47 -9.97 8.12 -26.61
C ASP A 47 -11.19 8.99 -26.97
N PRO A 48 -10.97 10.20 -27.52
CA PRO A 48 -12.04 11.14 -27.80
C PRO A 48 -13.07 10.52 -28.76
N GLY A 49 -14.26 10.21 -28.22
CA GLY A 49 -15.33 9.52 -28.94
C GLY A 49 -15.90 8.28 -28.22
N LEU A 50 -15.24 7.77 -27.17
CA LEU A 50 -15.74 6.68 -26.34
C LEU A 50 -16.35 7.17 -25.02
N PRO A 51 -17.37 6.48 -24.47
CA PRO A 51 -18.00 6.85 -23.21
C PRO A 51 -17.01 6.81 -22.05
N GLU A 52 -17.19 7.72 -21.09
CA GLU A 52 -16.30 7.84 -19.93
C GLU A 52 -16.23 6.52 -19.13
N ILE A 53 -15.01 6.10 -18.81
CA ILE A 53 -14.77 4.91 -17.98
C ILE A 53 -15.38 5.16 -16.60
N THR A 54 -16.54 4.55 -16.37
CA THR A 54 -17.27 4.64 -15.09
C THR A 54 -16.89 3.45 -14.22
N LEU A 55 -16.75 3.66 -12.89
CA LEU A 55 -16.42 2.60 -11.92
C LEU A 55 -17.31 1.34 -12.06
N ARG A 56 -18.57 1.54 -12.43
CA ARG A 56 -19.54 0.47 -12.69
C ARG A 56 -19.17 -0.42 -13.87
N SER A 57 -18.56 0.12 -14.93
CA SER A 57 -18.12 -0.65 -16.11
C SER A 57 -16.81 -1.41 -15.89
N VAL A 58 -15.99 -0.99 -14.92
CA VAL A 58 -14.68 -1.63 -14.64
C VAL A 58 -14.83 -2.77 -13.63
N LEU A 59 -15.84 -2.70 -12.76
CA LEU A 59 -16.05 -3.61 -11.64
C LEU A 59 -17.17 -4.66 -11.88
N TRP A 60 -17.79 -4.65 -13.06
CA TRP A 60 -18.88 -5.56 -13.47
C TRP A 60 -18.63 -6.08 -14.87
#